data_AF-D0NXS5-F1
#
_entry.id   AF-D0NXS5-F1
#
_cell.length_a   1.000
_cell.length_b   1.000
_cell.length_c   1.000
_cell.angle_alpha   90.00
_cell.angle_beta   90.00
_cell.angle_gamma   90.00
#
_symmetry.space_group_name_H-M   'P 1'
#
loop_
_entity.id
_entity.type
_entity.pdbx_description
1 polymer ?
#
loop_
_entity_poly.entity_id
_entity_poly.type
_entity_poly.pdbx_seq_one_letter_code
_entity_poly.pdbx_strand_id
1 'polypeptide(L)'
;MGHLLNTTENQPEAKLSMPIPSVHEKTTTPNSNQASKLDPRNANAQAEEHARSVKMLPAEEKKQRRLKCVGWRGTSHCTPHGPRDPTSDKGCYDVVINSASGYCEVEDQDTDFWHPGHTIFNIHGQSLLWEILGTAFVNSFEQESGQLLIDRRRHTAPLELVKFYTVKSPNPFTRLKLAYGDKDLFRFAWMKLNMPFTMIQSPLAVAGKVINGSFCGMTMVQHDMKGEVLFLHRNSNKLSGEVKRKKVYHRAQAINNVREKLLRQGICEQPQ
;
A
#
# COMPACT_ATOMS: atom_id res chain seq x y z
N MET A 1 17.05 34.30 -38.16
CA MET A 1 16.98 32.85 -38.43
C MET A 1 16.77 32.16 -37.09
N GLY A 2 15.57 31.85 -36.61
CA GLY A 2 14.35 31.48 -37.31
C GLY A 2 14.28 29.98 -37.54
N HIS A 3 14.13 29.18 -36.47
CA HIS A 3 13.53 27.86 -36.56
C HIS A 3 12.66 27.57 -35.34
N LEU A 4 11.36 27.72 -35.56
CA LEU A 4 10.29 27.12 -34.76
C LEU A 4 10.39 25.59 -34.91
N LEU A 5 10.31 24.87 -33.79
CA LEU A 5 9.71 23.53 -33.80
C LEU A 5 8.48 23.57 -32.91
N ASN A 6 7.37 23.28 -33.58
CA ASN A 6 6.00 23.39 -33.16
C ASN A 6 5.64 22.23 -32.22
N THR A 7 4.88 22.54 -31.19
CA THR A 7 4.30 21.60 -30.23
C THR A 7 3.15 20.82 -30.86
N THR A 8 3.15 19.49 -30.79
CA THR A 8 1.94 18.66 -30.64
C THR A 8 2.34 17.22 -30.32
N GLU A 9 2.45 16.88 -29.03
CA GLU A 9 2.26 15.50 -28.59
C GLU A 9 1.25 15.52 -27.44
N ASN A 10 0.03 15.09 -27.77
CA ASN A 10 -1.06 14.87 -26.84
C ASN A 10 -0.68 13.71 -25.90
N GLN A 11 -0.29 14.02 -24.66
CA GLN A 11 -0.33 13.04 -23.58
C GLN A 11 -1.70 13.11 -22.89
N PRO A 12 -2.36 11.97 -22.61
CA PRO A 12 -3.65 11.98 -21.92
C PRO A 12 -3.44 12.42 -20.47
N GLU A 13 -4.04 13.55 -20.12
CA GLU A 13 -4.25 13.93 -18.72
C GLU A 13 -5.13 12.86 -18.06
N ALA A 14 -4.57 12.10 -17.13
CA ALA A 14 -5.35 11.27 -16.23
C ALA A 14 -6.15 12.19 -15.28
N LYS A 15 -7.36 12.57 -15.72
CA LYS A 15 -8.34 13.24 -14.86
C LYS A 15 -8.86 12.23 -13.84
N LEU A 16 -8.34 12.31 -12.62
CA LEU A 16 -8.94 11.62 -11.47
C LEU A 16 -10.19 12.43 -11.04
N SER A 17 -11.29 12.30 -11.78
CA SER A 17 -12.60 12.77 -11.33
C SER A 17 -13.35 11.59 -10.72
N MET A 18 -13.20 11.38 -9.42
CA MET A 18 -14.19 10.61 -8.65
C MET A 18 -15.15 11.61 -8.00
N PRO A 19 -16.43 11.66 -8.41
CA PRO A 19 -17.45 12.32 -7.61
C PRO A 19 -17.67 11.49 -6.34
N ILE A 20 -17.35 12.04 -5.19
CA ILE A 20 -17.76 11.50 -3.89
C ILE A 20 -19.24 11.89 -3.70
N PRO A 21 -20.18 10.95 -3.50
CA PRO A 21 -21.53 11.31 -3.09
C PRO A 21 -21.50 11.91 -1.69
N SER A 22 -22.04 13.12 -1.52
CA SER A 22 -22.23 13.75 -0.22
C SER A 22 -23.15 12.89 0.64
N VAL A 23 -22.67 12.44 1.80
CA VAL A 23 -23.47 11.78 2.83
C VAL A 23 -24.25 12.86 3.59
N HIS A 24 -25.24 13.46 2.94
CA HIS A 24 -26.41 14.12 3.53
C HIS A 24 -27.25 14.77 2.43
N GLU A 25 -28.04 13.97 1.71
CA GLU A 25 -29.21 14.49 1.01
C GLU A 25 -30.41 13.58 1.29
N LYS A 26 -31.48 14.23 1.74
CA LYS A 26 -32.75 13.62 2.17
C LYS A 26 -33.36 12.83 1.01
N THR A 27 -33.84 11.63 1.32
CA THR A 27 -34.62 10.77 0.45
C THR A 27 -35.78 11.55 -0.18
N THR A 28 -35.58 12.00 -1.42
CA THR A 28 -36.64 12.51 -2.28
C THR A 28 -36.61 11.63 -3.51
N THR A 29 -37.68 10.86 -3.71
CA THR A 29 -37.84 9.91 -4.81
C THR A 29 -37.73 10.60 -6.18
N PRO A 30 -36.82 10.18 -7.07
CA PRO A 30 -36.81 10.69 -8.44
C PRO A 30 -37.68 9.82 -9.36
N ASN A 31 -38.47 10.53 -10.15
CA ASN A 31 -39.26 10.04 -11.27
C ASN A 31 -38.45 9.18 -12.25
N SER A 32 -39.12 8.16 -12.76
CA SER A 32 -38.75 7.40 -13.94
C SER A 32 -38.42 8.32 -15.11
N ASN A 33 -37.32 8.01 -15.81
CA ASN A 33 -36.95 8.39 -17.18
C ASN A 33 -35.64 9.18 -17.28
N GLN A 34 -34.52 8.48 -17.20
CA GLN A 34 -33.35 8.62 -18.09
C GLN A 34 -32.24 7.66 -17.63
N ALA A 35 -32.31 6.40 -18.08
CA ALA A 35 -31.18 5.49 -18.02
C ALA A 35 -30.32 5.69 -19.28
N SER A 36 -29.25 6.47 -19.18
CA SER A 36 -28.22 6.53 -20.23
C SER A 36 -27.53 5.16 -20.32
N LYS A 37 -27.77 4.44 -21.41
CA LYS A 37 -27.20 3.14 -21.73
C LYS A 37 -25.67 3.27 -21.82
N LEU A 38 -24.94 2.75 -20.84
CA LEU A 38 -23.48 2.55 -20.92
C LEU A 38 -23.18 1.64 -22.12
N ASP A 39 -22.24 2.01 -23.00
CA ASP A 39 -21.83 1.19 -24.14
C ASP A 39 -21.24 -0.16 -23.63
N PRO A 40 -21.84 -1.31 -23.97
CA PRO A 40 -21.40 -2.62 -23.49
C PRO A 40 -19.92 -2.92 -23.82
N ARG A 41 -19.40 -2.38 -24.93
CA ARG A 41 -18.01 -2.59 -25.33
C ARG A 41 -17.01 -1.89 -24.39
N ASN A 42 -17.39 -0.73 -23.88
CA ASN A 42 -16.55 0.02 -22.93
C ASN A 42 -16.57 -0.65 -21.55
N ALA A 43 -17.72 -1.14 -21.10
CA ALA A 43 -17.85 -1.87 -19.84
C ALA A 43 -17.01 -3.16 -19.82
N ASN A 44 -17.01 -3.93 -20.91
CA ASN A 44 -16.20 -5.14 -21.02
C ASN A 44 -14.70 -4.82 -21.00
N ALA A 45 -14.25 -3.80 -21.73
CA ALA A 45 -12.84 -3.40 -21.75
C ALA A 45 -12.34 -2.97 -20.36
N GLN A 46 -13.14 -2.19 -19.62
CA GLN A 46 -12.81 -1.80 -18.25
C GLN A 46 -12.76 -3.00 -17.29
N ALA A 47 -13.70 -3.96 -17.44
CA ALA A 47 -13.70 -5.17 -16.63
C ALA A 47 -12.49 -6.08 -16.92
N GLU A 48 -12.03 -6.13 -18.16
CA GLU A 48 -10.81 -6.83 -18.57
C GLU A 48 -9.54 -6.17 -18.00
N GLU A 49 -9.47 -4.85 -18.06
CA GLU A 49 -8.35 -4.09 -17.47
C GLU A 49 -8.30 -4.28 -15.95
N HIS A 50 -9.47 -4.22 -15.29
CA HIS A 50 -9.58 -4.53 -13.86
C HIS A 50 -9.11 -5.96 -13.56
N ALA A 51 -9.60 -6.96 -14.31
CA ALA A 51 -9.20 -8.36 -14.13
C ALA A 51 -7.68 -8.58 -14.26
N ARG A 52 -7.02 -7.86 -15.17
CA ARG A 52 -5.55 -7.90 -15.33
C ARG A 52 -4.80 -7.27 -14.15
N SER A 53 -5.41 -6.32 -13.47
CA SER A 53 -4.81 -5.66 -12.30
C SER A 53 -4.91 -6.52 -11.03
N VAL A 54 -5.87 -7.45 -10.97
CA VAL A 54 -6.08 -8.35 -9.82
C VAL A 54 -5.11 -9.53 -9.87
N LYS A 55 -4.48 -9.83 -8.71
CA LYS A 55 -3.54 -10.95 -8.59
C LYS A 55 -4.28 -12.26 -8.34
N MET A 56 -3.88 -13.31 -9.08
CA MET A 56 -4.36 -14.67 -8.84
C MET A 56 -3.71 -15.26 -7.59
N LEU A 57 -4.52 -15.79 -6.67
CA LEU A 57 -4.00 -16.54 -5.52
C LEU A 57 -3.32 -17.84 -6.02
N PRO A 58 -2.10 -18.19 -5.57
CA PRO A 58 -1.43 -19.39 -6.03
C PRO A 58 -2.16 -20.65 -5.55
N ALA A 59 -2.45 -21.57 -6.46
CA ALA A 59 -3.16 -22.82 -6.15
C ALA A 59 -2.43 -23.71 -5.12
N GLU A 60 -1.10 -23.59 -5.01
CA GLU A 60 -0.27 -24.39 -4.11
C GLU A 60 0.03 -23.71 -2.76
N GLU A 61 -0.52 -22.52 -2.50
CA GLU A 61 -0.24 -21.80 -1.26
C GLU A 61 -1.03 -22.39 -0.08
N LYS A 62 -0.32 -22.94 0.92
CA LYS A 62 -0.92 -23.53 2.14
C LYS A 62 -1.20 -22.52 3.25
N LYS A 63 -1.06 -21.22 2.98
CA LYS A 63 -1.25 -20.18 3.99
C LYS A 63 -2.74 -19.89 4.17
N GLN A 64 -3.25 -20.09 5.38
CA GLN A 64 -4.58 -19.63 5.74
C GLN A 64 -4.59 -18.10 5.78
N ARG A 65 -5.49 -17.47 5.01
CA ARG A 65 -5.67 -16.01 4.89
C ARG A 65 -7.09 -15.62 5.28
N ARG A 66 -7.27 -14.45 5.90
CA ARG A 66 -8.57 -13.83 6.11
C ARG A 66 -8.96 -13.08 4.85
N LEU A 67 -9.85 -13.68 4.07
CA LEU A 67 -10.32 -13.13 2.81
C LEU A 67 -11.71 -12.51 3.01
N LYS A 68 -11.88 -11.28 2.55
CA LYS A 68 -13.17 -10.60 2.45
C LYS A 68 -13.67 -10.69 1.02
N CYS A 69 -14.92 -11.10 0.85
CA CYS A 69 -15.50 -11.22 -0.49
C CYS A 69 -15.69 -9.83 -1.13
N VAL A 70 -15.31 -9.71 -2.40
CA VAL A 70 -15.61 -8.55 -3.26
C VAL A 70 -16.75 -8.90 -4.22
N GLY A 71 -16.77 -10.13 -4.76
CA GLY A 71 -17.86 -10.65 -5.58
C GLY A 71 -17.42 -11.83 -6.45
N TRP A 72 -18.32 -12.30 -7.30
CA TRP A 72 -18.03 -13.30 -8.33
C TRP A 72 -18.04 -12.65 -9.71
N ARG A 73 -17.02 -12.98 -10.50
CA ARG A 73 -16.71 -12.37 -11.79
C ARG A 73 -16.98 -13.37 -12.89
N GLY A 74 -18.01 -13.10 -13.69
CA GLY A 74 -18.43 -13.95 -14.79
C GLY A 74 -17.44 -13.94 -15.95
N THR A 75 -17.23 -15.11 -16.55
CA THR A 75 -16.40 -15.27 -17.73
C THR A 75 -17.13 -16.11 -18.77
N SER A 76 -16.73 -15.96 -20.03
CA SER A 76 -17.27 -16.70 -21.17
C SER A 76 -16.41 -17.93 -21.53
N HIS A 77 -16.85 -18.71 -22.52
CA HIS A 77 -16.16 -19.90 -23.05
C HIS A 77 -15.96 -21.05 -22.05
N CYS A 78 -16.83 -21.14 -21.03
CA CYS A 78 -16.80 -22.22 -20.04
C CYS A 78 -15.44 -22.35 -19.32
N THR A 79 -14.68 -21.27 -19.20
CA THR A 79 -13.38 -21.23 -18.53
C THR A 79 -13.32 -20.08 -17.53
N PRO A 80 -12.82 -20.29 -16.30
CA PRO A 80 -12.63 -19.21 -15.32
C PRO A 80 -11.57 -18.18 -15.77
N HIS A 81 -10.78 -18.48 -16.80
CA HIS A 81 -9.79 -17.56 -17.39
C HIS A 81 -10.25 -16.99 -18.74
N GLY A 82 -11.52 -17.20 -19.11
CA GLY A 82 -12.09 -16.66 -20.33
C GLY A 82 -12.31 -15.15 -20.25
N PRO A 83 -12.68 -14.53 -21.39
CA PRO A 83 -13.07 -13.13 -21.44
C PRO A 83 -14.15 -12.80 -20.42
N ARG A 84 -14.05 -11.63 -19.80
CA ARG A 84 -14.98 -11.11 -18.81
C ARG A 84 -16.37 -10.94 -19.42
N ASP A 85 -17.37 -11.36 -18.66
CA ASP A 85 -18.78 -11.08 -18.89
C ASP A 85 -19.36 -10.34 -17.67
N PRO A 86 -19.23 -8.99 -17.62
CA PRO A 86 -19.69 -8.18 -16.50
C PRO A 86 -21.20 -8.28 -16.26
N THR A 87 -21.98 -8.68 -17.28
CA THR A 87 -23.43 -8.84 -17.13
C THR A 87 -23.81 -10.06 -16.30
N SER A 88 -22.90 -11.03 -16.21
CA SER A 88 -23.05 -12.23 -15.40
C SER A 88 -22.42 -12.11 -14.00
N ASP A 89 -21.81 -10.97 -13.67
CA ASP A 89 -21.21 -10.74 -12.34
C ASP A 89 -22.26 -10.86 -11.23
N LYS A 90 -21.80 -11.35 -10.08
CA LYS A 90 -22.65 -11.65 -8.92
C LYS A 90 -22.04 -11.07 -7.65
N GLY A 91 -22.90 -10.70 -6.71
CA GLY A 91 -22.52 -10.28 -5.38
C GLY A 91 -22.08 -11.46 -4.50
N CYS A 92 -21.57 -11.15 -3.31
CA CYS A 92 -21.00 -12.14 -2.39
C CYS A 92 -21.99 -13.15 -1.81
N TYR A 93 -23.28 -12.83 -1.86
CA TYR A 93 -24.36 -13.66 -1.30
C TYR A 93 -25.24 -14.28 -2.40
N ASP A 94 -24.93 -14.01 -3.66
CA ASP A 94 -25.69 -14.52 -4.79
C ASP A 94 -25.25 -15.95 -5.11
N VAL A 95 -26.21 -16.81 -5.44
CA VAL A 95 -25.92 -18.18 -5.82
C VAL A 95 -25.33 -18.22 -7.24
N VAL A 96 -24.15 -18.82 -7.35
CA VAL A 96 -23.53 -19.17 -8.64
C VAL A 96 -24.10 -20.51 -9.09
N ILE A 97 -24.78 -20.51 -10.23
CA ILE A 97 -25.37 -21.73 -10.79
C ILE A 97 -24.27 -22.70 -11.25
N ASN A 98 -24.57 -24.00 -11.17
CA ASN A 98 -23.68 -25.03 -11.70
C ASN A 98 -23.42 -24.79 -13.20
N SER A 99 -22.18 -25.01 -13.63
CA SER A 99 -21.70 -24.77 -15.02
C SER A 99 -21.50 -23.30 -15.41
N ALA A 100 -21.71 -22.33 -14.51
CA ALA A 100 -21.26 -20.96 -14.75
C ALA A 100 -19.72 -20.88 -14.69
N SER A 101 -19.11 -20.23 -15.67
CA SER A 101 -17.67 -19.95 -15.66
C SER A 101 -17.38 -18.59 -15.06
N GLY A 102 -16.39 -18.54 -14.16
CA GLY A 102 -15.96 -17.31 -13.52
C GLY A 102 -15.05 -17.59 -12.33
N TYR A 103 -14.72 -16.54 -11.59
CA TYR A 103 -13.84 -16.62 -10.42
C TYR A 103 -14.34 -15.72 -9.28
N CYS A 104 -13.99 -16.06 -8.04
CA CYS A 104 -14.26 -15.21 -6.89
C CYS A 104 -13.15 -14.16 -6.76
N GLU A 105 -13.54 -12.89 -6.73
CA GLU A 105 -12.66 -11.80 -6.36
C GLU A 105 -12.76 -11.57 -4.86
N VAL A 106 -11.60 -11.55 -4.21
CA VAL A 106 -11.46 -11.45 -2.76
C VAL A 106 -10.41 -10.41 -2.41
N GLU A 107 -10.65 -9.70 -1.33
CA GLU A 107 -9.73 -8.77 -0.69
C GLU A 107 -9.03 -9.51 0.46
N ASP A 108 -7.71 -9.56 0.45
CA ASP A 108 -6.94 -10.18 1.54
C ASP A 108 -6.75 -9.20 2.69
N GLN A 109 -7.44 -9.45 3.80
CA GLN A 109 -7.41 -8.60 4.99
C GLN A 109 -6.10 -8.72 5.78
N ASP A 110 -5.28 -9.73 5.51
CA ASP A 110 -4.04 -9.99 6.23
C ASP A 110 -2.81 -9.35 5.59
N THR A 111 -2.91 -8.89 4.34
CA THR A 111 -1.77 -8.34 3.60
C THR A 111 -1.83 -6.84 3.37
N ASP A 112 -2.89 -6.17 3.81
CA ASP A 112 -3.18 -4.81 3.40
C ASP A 112 -3.12 -3.74 4.50
N PHE A 113 -1.99 -3.69 5.21
CA PHE A 113 -1.72 -2.61 6.17
C PHE A 113 -1.63 -1.21 5.54
N TRP A 114 -1.62 -1.13 4.20
CA TRP A 114 -1.48 0.11 3.45
C TRP A 114 -2.83 0.76 3.17
N HIS A 115 -3.94 0.03 3.28
CA HIS A 115 -5.27 0.62 3.20
C HIS A 115 -5.71 1.28 4.52
N PRO A 116 -6.44 2.40 4.46
CA PRO A 116 -6.98 3.08 5.64
C PRO A 116 -7.91 2.24 6.52
N GLY A 117 -8.48 1.14 5.99
CA GLY A 117 -9.32 0.22 6.77
C GLY A 117 -8.54 -0.72 7.70
N HIS A 118 -7.25 -0.90 7.46
CA HIS A 118 -6.39 -1.88 8.15
C HIS A 118 -5.05 -1.28 8.60
N THR A 119 -4.92 0.05 8.52
CA THR A 119 -3.73 0.79 8.92
C THR A 119 -3.35 0.57 10.37
N ILE A 120 -2.05 0.42 10.62
CA ILE A 120 -1.43 0.44 11.95
C ILE A 120 -0.86 1.83 12.30
N PHE A 121 -1.01 2.82 11.42
CA PHE A 121 -0.37 4.13 11.48
C PHE A 121 -1.31 5.29 11.80
N ASN A 122 -2.55 4.99 12.20
CA ASN A 122 -3.57 5.98 12.59
C ASN A 122 -4.01 6.93 11.44
N ILE A 123 -3.88 6.48 10.19
CA ILE A 123 -4.28 7.21 8.97
C ILE A 123 -5.60 6.64 8.43
N HIS A 124 -6.63 6.59 9.28
CA HIS A 124 -7.98 6.15 8.93
C HIS A 124 -8.97 7.33 8.95
N GLY A 125 -10.18 7.15 8.44
CA GLY A 125 -11.16 8.24 8.27
C GLY A 125 -11.64 8.91 9.56
N GLN A 126 -11.50 8.26 10.71
CA GLN A 126 -11.88 8.81 12.03
C GLN A 126 -10.69 9.48 12.76
N SER A 127 -9.51 9.55 12.12
CA SER A 127 -8.32 10.14 12.72
C SER A 127 -8.40 11.67 12.76
N LEU A 128 -7.98 12.26 13.89
CA LEU A 128 -7.84 13.73 14.06
C LEU A 128 -6.85 14.35 13.08
N LEU A 129 -6.05 13.52 12.40
CA LEU A 129 -5.14 13.91 11.33
C LEU A 129 -5.82 14.83 10.30
N TRP A 130 -7.02 14.48 9.85
CA TRP A 130 -7.72 15.19 8.78
C TRP A 130 -8.16 16.59 9.18
N GLU A 131 -8.55 16.77 10.44
CA GLU A 131 -8.86 18.10 11.02
C GLU A 131 -7.61 18.96 11.15
N ILE A 132 -6.49 18.38 11.59
CA ILE A 132 -5.20 19.08 11.71
C ILE A 132 -4.64 19.48 10.35
N LEU A 133 -4.78 18.61 9.34
CA LEU A 133 -4.43 18.96 7.96
C LEU A 133 -5.41 19.99 7.40
N GLY A 134 -6.66 20.02 7.88
CA GLY A 134 -7.74 20.82 7.32
C GLY A 134 -8.05 20.37 5.89
N THR A 135 -8.15 19.06 5.70
CA THR A 135 -8.47 18.39 4.42
C THR A 135 -9.45 17.26 4.67
N ALA A 136 -10.36 16.99 3.73
CA ALA A 136 -11.24 15.82 3.83
C ALA A 136 -10.46 14.51 3.83
N PHE A 137 -11.00 13.47 4.47
CA PHE A 137 -10.46 12.12 4.38
C PHE A 137 -10.47 11.62 2.94
N VAL A 138 -9.36 11.01 2.52
CA VAL A 138 -9.25 10.32 1.23
C VAL A 138 -8.95 8.86 1.49
N ASN A 139 -9.83 8.00 0.99
CA ASN A 139 -9.65 6.55 1.03
C ASN A 139 -8.69 6.11 -0.09
N SER A 140 -7.39 6.21 0.17
CA SER A 140 -6.33 5.77 -0.72
C SER A 140 -5.27 5.03 0.07
N PHE A 141 -4.43 4.24 -0.62
CA PHE A 141 -3.23 3.68 -0.01
C PHE A 141 -2.40 4.74 0.71
N GLU A 142 -1.86 4.36 1.85
CA GLU A 142 -0.77 5.08 2.46
C GLU A 142 0.51 4.94 1.63
N GLN A 143 1.39 5.93 1.73
CA GLN A 143 2.61 6.03 0.93
C GLN A 143 3.86 5.78 1.77
N GLU A 144 4.95 5.26 1.21
CA GLU A 144 6.31 5.42 1.79
C GLU A 144 7.10 6.48 1.05
N SER A 145 7.84 7.31 1.78
CA SER A 145 8.68 8.39 1.23
C SER A 145 10.04 7.90 0.69
N GLY A 146 10.32 6.59 0.77
CA GLY A 146 11.63 6.01 0.41
C GLY A 146 12.06 6.24 -1.04
N GLN A 147 11.11 6.41 -1.97
CA GLN A 147 11.39 6.77 -3.36
C GLN A 147 10.26 7.66 -3.89
N LEU A 148 10.62 8.85 -4.39
CA LEU A 148 9.70 9.86 -4.92
C LEU A 148 10.32 10.50 -6.17
N LEU A 149 9.49 10.79 -7.18
CA LEU A 149 9.87 11.62 -8.32
C LEU A 149 9.11 12.94 -8.25
N ILE A 150 9.82 14.05 -8.07
CA ILE A 150 9.21 15.38 -7.87
C ILE A 150 9.88 16.39 -8.80
N ASP A 151 9.07 17.08 -9.60
CA ASP A 151 9.52 18.30 -10.28
C ASP A 151 9.59 19.45 -9.26
N ARG A 152 10.81 19.73 -8.79
CA ARG A 152 11.10 20.74 -7.76
C ARG A 152 10.76 22.17 -8.19
N ARG A 153 10.79 22.46 -9.50
CA ARG A 153 10.51 23.81 -10.04
C ARG A 153 9.01 24.08 -10.04
N ARG A 154 8.21 23.06 -10.35
CA ARG A 154 6.74 23.17 -10.36
C ARG A 154 6.10 23.00 -8.99
N HIS A 155 6.79 22.35 -8.06
CA HIS A 155 6.23 21.98 -6.75
C HIS A 155 6.99 22.58 -5.55
N THR A 156 7.47 23.82 -5.67
CA THR A 156 8.14 24.50 -4.55
C THR A 156 7.23 24.68 -3.33
N ALA A 157 5.97 25.09 -3.52
CA ALA A 157 5.02 25.31 -2.42
C ALA A 157 4.70 24.01 -1.63
N PRO A 158 4.37 22.88 -2.27
CA PRO A 158 4.23 21.60 -1.56
C PRO A 158 5.48 21.16 -0.81
N LEU A 159 6.68 21.36 -1.38
CA LEU A 159 7.94 21.00 -0.71
C LEU A 159 8.17 21.83 0.57
N GLU A 160 7.87 23.13 0.55
CA GLU A 160 7.93 23.96 1.76
C GLU A 160 6.88 23.53 2.80
N LEU A 161 5.71 23.07 2.37
CA LEU A 161 4.70 22.53 3.28
C LEU A 161 5.13 21.19 3.91
N VAL A 162 5.78 20.30 3.16
CA VAL A 162 6.39 19.08 3.72
C VAL A 162 7.42 19.45 4.78
N LYS A 163 8.31 20.39 4.47
CA LYS A 163 9.32 20.88 5.42
C LYS A 163 8.64 21.42 6.69
N PHE A 164 7.60 22.22 6.55
CA PHE A 164 6.82 22.72 7.68
C PHE A 164 6.23 21.58 8.53
N TYR A 165 5.62 20.56 7.91
CA TYR A 165 5.11 19.39 8.63
C TYR A 165 6.19 18.61 9.37
N THR A 166 7.42 18.56 8.84
CA THR A 166 8.53 17.84 9.46
C THR A 166 9.15 18.61 10.62
N VAL A 167 9.42 19.92 10.47
CA VAL A 167 10.27 20.68 11.40
C VAL A 167 9.50 21.52 12.42
N LYS A 168 8.19 21.72 12.25
CA LYS A 168 7.40 22.56 13.17
C LYS A 168 7.43 21.99 14.58
N SER A 169 7.69 22.86 15.57
CA SER A 169 7.62 22.53 17.00
C SER A 169 6.60 23.43 17.71
N PRO A 170 5.68 22.89 18.54
CA PRO A 170 5.43 21.47 18.75
C PRO A 170 4.82 20.81 17.51
N ASN A 171 5.26 19.58 17.19
CA ASN A 171 4.74 18.83 16.05
C ASN A 171 3.47 18.06 16.47
N PRO A 172 2.27 18.42 15.99
CA PRO A 172 1.04 17.73 16.35
C PRO A 172 1.01 16.28 15.86
N PHE A 173 1.62 15.97 14.71
CA PHE A 173 1.62 14.61 14.14
C PHE A 173 2.33 13.64 15.08
N THR A 174 3.52 14.02 15.56
CA THR A 174 4.31 13.20 16.48
C THR A 174 3.69 13.18 17.88
N ARG A 175 3.28 14.35 18.38
CA ARG A 175 2.75 14.47 19.75
C ARG A 175 1.46 13.68 19.96
N LEU A 176 0.60 13.65 18.94
CA LEU A 176 -0.70 12.97 18.98
C LEU A 176 -0.67 11.59 18.29
N LYS A 177 0.50 11.14 17.81
CA LYS A 177 0.70 9.86 17.11
C LYS A 177 -0.27 9.68 15.93
N LEU A 178 -0.37 10.71 15.09
CA LEU A 178 -1.29 10.75 13.95
C LEU A 178 -0.62 10.33 12.63
N ALA A 179 0.70 10.45 12.56
CA ALA A 179 1.51 9.97 11.44
C ALA A 179 2.93 9.68 11.95
N TYR A 180 3.58 8.66 11.38
CA TYR A 180 4.90 8.21 11.80
C TYR A 180 5.97 8.63 10.78
N GLY A 181 6.84 9.55 11.19
CA GLY A 181 7.93 10.04 10.35
C GLY A 181 7.44 10.84 9.16
N ASP A 182 8.20 10.79 8.06
CA ASP A 182 7.96 11.53 6.82
C ASP A 182 7.17 10.76 5.75
N LYS A 183 6.94 9.47 6.01
CA LYS A 183 6.25 8.47 5.18
C LYS A 183 5.12 9.04 4.30
N ASP A 184 4.10 9.65 4.91
CA ASP A 184 2.94 10.22 4.22
C ASP A 184 2.94 11.76 4.10
N LEU A 185 3.96 12.44 4.65
CA LEU A 185 3.94 13.91 4.71
C LEU A 185 3.93 14.57 3.32
N PHE A 186 4.60 13.94 2.35
CA PHE A 186 4.56 14.37 0.95
C PHE A 186 3.15 14.29 0.38
N ARG A 187 2.46 13.17 0.59
CA ARG A 187 1.07 12.97 0.15
C ARG A 187 0.16 14.02 0.76
N PHE A 188 0.27 14.27 2.07
CA PHE A 188 -0.54 15.26 2.76
C PHE A 188 -0.34 16.67 2.22
N ALA A 189 0.91 17.07 1.94
CA ALA A 189 1.19 18.38 1.38
C ALA A 189 0.60 18.56 -0.02
N TRP A 190 0.66 17.53 -0.87
CA TRP A 190 0.05 17.55 -2.21
C TRP A 190 -1.48 17.61 -2.13
N MET A 191 -2.08 16.81 -1.26
CA MET A 191 -3.53 16.83 -1.03
C MET A 191 -3.99 18.19 -0.49
N LYS A 192 -3.27 18.76 0.48
CA LYS A 192 -3.62 20.06 1.09
C LYS A 192 -3.63 21.20 0.07
N LEU A 193 -2.68 21.18 -0.86
CA LEU A 193 -2.56 22.20 -1.91
C LEU A 193 -3.31 21.82 -3.19
N ASN A 194 -4.07 20.73 -3.17
CA ASN A 194 -4.79 20.20 -4.33
C ASN A 194 -3.91 20.06 -5.58
N MET A 195 -2.67 19.61 -5.38
CA MET A 195 -1.71 19.39 -6.46
C MET A 195 -1.89 17.98 -7.03
N PRO A 196 -1.89 17.81 -8.36
CA PRO A 196 -2.00 16.48 -8.97
C PRO A 196 -0.74 15.66 -8.68
N PHE A 197 -0.93 14.38 -8.38
CA PHE A 197 0.14 13.39 -8.24
C PHE A 197 -0.37 12.01 -8.64
N THR A 198 0.56 11.12 -8.93
CA THR A 198 0.27 9.72 -9.25
C THR A 198 0.87 8.82 -8.18
N MET A 199 0.06 7.92 -7.66
CA MET A 199 0.49 6.86 -6.74
C MET A 199 0.62 5.54 -7.47
N ILE A 200 1.68 4.81 -7.15
CA ILE A 200 1.83 3.41 -7.56
C ILE A 200 0.76 2.58 -6.85
N GLN A 201 -0.04 1.84 -7.61
CA GLN A 201 -1.16 1.06 -7.10
C GLN A 201 -0.72 -0.29 -6.48
N SER A 202 0.53 -0.69 -6.70
CA SER A 202 1.10 -1.87 -6.06
C SER A 202 1.55 -1.55 -4.64
N PRO A 203 1.06 -2.27 -3.61
CA PRO A 203 1.50 -2.05 -2.24
C PRO A 203 2.98 -2.41 -2.07
N LEU A 204 3.58 -1.91 -1.00
CA LEU A 204 4.94 -2.30 -0.63
C LEU A 204 4.98 -3.79 -0.25
N ALA A 205 5.97 -4.49 -0.82
CA ALA A 205 6.26 -5.86 -0.43
C ALA A 205 7.50 -5.93 0.47
N VAL A 206 7.74 -7.10 1.05
CA VAL A 206 8.91 -7.37 1.90
C VAL A 206 9.74 -8.48 1.28
N ALA A 207 11.01 -8.19 1.01
CA ALA A 207 12.01 -9.17 0.59
C ALA A 207 12.86 -9.61 1.79
N GLY A 208 13.25 -10.88 1.76
CA GLY A 208 13.92 -11.53 2.88
C GLY A 208 14.38 -12.94 2.55
N LYS A 209 14.87 -13.65 3.56
CA LYS A 209 15.29 -15.05 3.45
C LYS A 209 14.46 -15.93 4.37
N VAL A 210 14.07 -17.10 3.90
CA VAL A 210 13.51 -18.15 4.77
C VAL A 210 14.66 -18.90 5.46
N ILE A 211 14.64 -18.93 6.78
CA ILE A 211 15.64 -19.62 7.61
C ILE A 211 14.87 -20.51 8.58
N ASN A 212 15.11 -21.82 8.53
CA ASN A 212 14.46 -22.83 9.39
C ASN A 212 12.91 -22.74 9.37
N GLY A 213 12.31 -22.50 8.20
CA GLY A 213 10.86 -22.36 8.05
C GLY A 213 10.30 -20.99 8.43
N SER A 214 11.10 -20.08 8.99
CA SER A 214 10.70 -18.72 9.35
C SER A 214 11.16 -17.71 8.30
N PHE A 215 10.27 -16.83 7.84
CA PHE A 215 10.62 -15.74 6.95
C PHE A 215 11.27 -14.57 7.71
N CYS A 216 12.48 -14.20 7.31
CA CYS A 216 13.21 -13.05 7.82
C CYS A 216 13.21 -11.93 6.77
N GLY A 217 12.20 -11.05 6.87
CA GLY A 217 12.05 -9.86 6.03
C GLY A 217 12.98 -8.73 6.45
N MET A 218 13.78 -8.21 5.51
CA MET A 218 14.82 -7.20 5.81
C MET A 218 14.75 -5.97 4.92
N THR A 219 14.02 -6.06 3.81
CA THR A 219 14.07 -5.08 2.72
C THR A 219 12.65 -4.81 2.23
N MET A 220 12.27 -3.54 2.13
CA MET A 220 11.05 -3.13 1.43
C MET A 220 11.28 -3.20 -0.08
N VAL A 221 10.27 -3.69 -0.78
CA VAL A 221 10.23 -3.79 -2.23
C VAL A 221 9.20 -2.79 -2.73
N GLN A 222 9.63 -1.87 -3.59
CA GLN A 222 8.78 -0.91 -4.28
C GLN A 222 8.70 -1.29 -5.76
N HIS A 223 7.51 -1.11 -6.33
CA HIS A 223 7.18 -1.53 -7.68
C HIS A 223 7.02 -0.34 -8.62
N ASP A 224 7.08 -0.59 -9.92
CA ASP A 224 6.70 0.37 -10.96
C ASP A 224 5.17 0.39 -11.20
N MET A 225 4.74 1.15 -12.22
CA MET A 225 3.32 1.24 -12.59
C MET A 225 2.74 -0.05 -13.17
N LYS A 226 3.58 -0.99 -13.60
CA LYS A 226 3.16 -2.31 -14.10
C LYS A 226 3.13 -3.37 -12.99
N GLY A 227 3.57 -3.02 -11.79
CA GLY A 227 3.67 -3.92 -10.66
C GLY A 227 4.98 -4.72 -10.61
N GLU A 228 5.94 -4.40 -11.48
CA GLU A 228 7.26 -5.04 -11.49
C GLU A 228 8.18 -4.42 -10.44
N VAL A 229 9.11 -5.20 -9.90
CA VAL A 229 10.04 -4.72 -8.87
C VAL A 229 10.97 -3.64 -9.45
N LEU A 230 10.93 -2.44 -8.86
CA LEU A 230 11.73 -1.29 -9.31
C LEU A 230 12.84 -0.92 -8.33
N PHE A 231 12.58 -1.01 -7.01
CA PHE A 231 13.51 -0.53 -6.00
C PHE A 231 13.44 -1.35 -4.71
N LEU A 232 14.60 -1.50 -4.07
CA LEU A 232 14.79 -2.25 -2.84
C LEU A 232 15.34 -1.33 -1.76
N HIS A 233 14.52 -1.02 -0.76
CA HIS A 233 14.94 -0.21 0.39
C HIS A 233 15.34 -1.10 1.56
N ARG A 234 16.53 -0.89 2.11
CA ARG A 234 16.99 -1.64 3.29
C ARG A 234 16.44 -1.02 4.58
N ASN A 235 15.34 -1.59 5.08
CA ASN A 235 14.73 -1.17 6.34
C ASN A 235 15.58 -1.56 7.55
N SER A 236 15.99 -2.83 7.57
CA SER A 236 16.63 -3.48 8.71
C SER A 236 18.14 -3.63 8.50
N ASN A 237 18.91 -3.59 9.60
CA ASN A 237 20.37 -3.60 9.56
C ASN A 237 20.98 -2.51 8.66
N LYS A 238 20.45 -1.28 8.71
CA LYS A 238 21.04 -0.13 7.99
C LYS A 238 22.55 -0.03 8.25
N LEU A 239 23.31 0.19 7.19
CA LEU A 239 24.76 0.39 7.23
C LEU A 239 25.01 1.67 8.07
N SER A 240 25.55 1.53 9.27
CA SER A 240 25.90 2.67 10.12
C SER A 240 27.38 3.03 10.04
N GLY A 241 28.16 2.35 9.17
CA GLY A 241 29.62 2.44 9.15
C GLY A 241 30.30 1.76 10.36
N GLU A 242 29.53 1.35 11.37
CA GLU A 242 30.02 0.66 12.57
C GLU A 242 29.76 -0.84 12.49
N VAL A 243 30.68 -1.63 13.05
CA VAL A 243 30.51 -3.08 13.19
C VAL A 243 29.43 -3.36 14.25
N LYS A 244 28.16 -3.41 13.83
CA LYS A 244 27.01 -3.67 14.73
C LYS A 244 27.03 -5.05 15.39
N ARG A 245 27.75 -6.02 14.81
CA ARG A 245 27.94 -7.35 15.39
C ARG A 245 29.38 -7.49 15.89
N LYS A 246 29.63 -7.18 17.16
CA LYS A 246 30.84 -7.71 17.84
C LYS A 246 30.73 -9.23 17.78
N LYS A 247 31.81 -9.94 17.44
CA LYS A 247 31.87 -11.40 17.60
C LYS A 247 31.66 -11.69 19.09
N VAL A 248 30.45 -12.09 19.46
CA VAL A 248 30.17 -12.59 20.81
C VAL A 248 30.64 -14.02 20.84
N TYR A 249 31.78 -14.27 21.50
CA TYR A 249 32.26 -15.63 21.75
C TYR A 249 31.44 -16.23 22.88
N HIS A 250 30.26 -16.78 22.55
CA HIS A 250 29.34 -17.37 23.52
C HIS A 250 30.01 -18.38 24.45
N ARG A 251 30.99 -19.16 23.94
CA ARG A 251 31.78 -20.10 24.75
C ARG A 251 32.64 -19.39 25.81
N ALA A 252 33.38 -18.35 25.44
CA ALA A 252 34.21 -17.60 26.37
C ALA A 252 33.36 -16.85 27.41
N GLN A 253 32.22 -16.29 27.00
CA GLN A 253 31.30 -15.62 27.91
C GLN A 253 30.60 -16.60 28.86
N ALA A 254 30.24 -17.80 28.39
CA ALA A 254 29.72 -18.86 29.24
C ALA A 254 30.77 -19.35 30.26
N ILE A 255 32.02 -19.54 29.85
CA ILE A 255 33.13 -19.89 30.75
C ILE A 255 33.31 -18.82 31.82
N ASN A 256 33.33 -17.53 31.44
CA ASN A 256 33.42 -16.43 32.40
C ASN A 256 32.24 -16.41 33.38
N ASN A 257 31.01 -16.60 32.91
CA ASN A 257 29.83 -16.62 33.78
C ASN A 257 29.87 -17.80 34.76
N VAL A 258 30.32 -18.99 34.33
CA VAL A 258 30.52 -20.15 35.20
C VAL A 258 31.62 -19.85 36.23
N ARG A 259 32.74 -19.25 35.79
CA ARG A 259 33.87 -18.89 36.66
C ARG A 259 33.46 -17.89 37.73
N GLU A 260 32.76 -16.82 37.37
CA GLU A 260 32.21 -15.83 38.30
C GLU A 260 31.24 -16.47 39.31
N LYS A 261 30.40 -17.40 38.86
CA LYS A 261 29.49 -18.13 39.73
C LYS A 261 30.24 -19.02 40.73
N LEU A 262 31.26 -19.74 40.29
CA LEU A 262 32.11 -20.58 41.16
C LEU A 262 32.92 -19.75 42.15
N LEU A 263 33.48 -18.61 41.71
CA LEU A 263 34.18 -17.66 42.58
C LEU A 263 33.27 -17.10 43.68
N ARG A 264 32.02 -16.74 43.35
CA ARG A 264 31.01 -16.33 44.35
C ARG A 264 30.66 -17.44 45.34
N GLN A 265 30.87 -18.70 44.97
CA GLN A 265 30.66 -19.88 45.81
C GLN A 265 31.93 -20.31 46.56
N GLY A 266 33.04 -19.54 46.44
CA GLY A 266 34.30 -19.83 47.12
C GLY A 266 35.13 -20.95 46.48
N ILE A 267 34.79 -21.38 45.27
CA ILE A 267 35.46 -22.46 44.54
C ILE A 267 36.45 -21.82 43.55
N CYS A 268 37.75 -21.89 43.86
CA CYS A 268 38.82 -21.23 43.09
C CYS A 268 39.45 -22.09 41.98
N GLU A 269 39.06 -23.36 41.81
CA GLU A 269 39.64 -24.23 40.78
C GLU A 269 39.00 -24.02 39.41
N GLN A 270 39.86 -23.90 38.39
CA GLN A 270 39.44 -23.70 37.01
C GLN A 270 38.97 -25.03 36.39
N PRO A 271 37.80 -25.09 35.74
CA PRO A 271 37.50 -26.17 34.81
C PRO A 271 38.40 -26.02 33.58
N GLN A 272 39.03 -27.11 33.12
CA GLN A 272 39.74 -27.17 31.83
C GLN A 272 38.77 -27.00 30.65
#